data_AF-A0A6B3IC62-F1
#
_entry.id   AF-A0A6B3IC62-F1
#
_cell.length_a   1.000
_cell.length_b   1.000
_cell.length_c   1.000
_cell.angle_alpha   90.00
_cell.angle_beta   90.00
_cell.angle_gamma   90.00
#
_symmetry.space_group_name_H-M   'P 1'
#
loop_
_entity.id
_entity.type
_entity.pdbx_description
1 polymer ?
#
loop_
_entity_poly.entity_id
_entity_poly.type
_entity_poly.pdbx_seq_one_letter_code
_entity_poly.pdbx_strand_id
1 'polypeptide(L)'
;VDTWLREYQPTAVLYFSGSNESAYQGNMWLETMARVEGRPLIIMRERGLVPQLSETSVPVLCIPAGTHLMNLDLSTVRVCLYPANVGKNIHILRVPTMKHVFIGHGDSDKLASVNPYSKVYDEVWTAGRAGRDRYALADVGIRDEDIVEVGRPQLEPILSWTGAVKNPIPTVLYAPTWEG
;
A
#
# COMPACT_ATOMS: atom_id res chain seq x y z
N VAL A 1 10.33 -18.95 12.83
CA VAL A 1 10.14 -17.63 12.19
C VAL A 1 11.22 -16.67 12.64
N ASP A 2 11.44 -16.51 13.95
CA ASP A 2 12.41 -15.55 14.50
C ASP A 2 13.84 -15.71 13.97
N THR A 3 14.37 -16.93 13.89
CA THR A 3 15.70 -17.19 13.31
C THR A 3 15.78 -16.74 11.85
N TRP A 4 14.80 -17.13 11.04
CA TRP A 4 14.73 -16.71 9.64
C TRP A 4 14.60 -15.19 9.51
N LEU A 5 13.81 -14.52 10.36
CA LEU A 5 13.65 -13.07 10.31
C LEU A 5 14.96 -12.34 10.67
N ARG A 6 15.72 -12.87 11.64
CA ARG A 6 17.05 -12.38 12.00
C ARG A 6 18.10 -12.59 10.91
N GLU A 7 17.98 -13.63 10.09
CA GLU A 7 18.87 -13.86 8.94
C GLU A 7 18.44 -13.01 7.74
N TYR A 8 17.14 -12.96 7.47
CA TYR A 8 16.56 -12.23 6.36
C TYR A 8 16.69 -10.72 6.52
N GLN A 9 16.57 -10.17 7.74
CA GLN A 9 16.76 -8.73 8.04
C GLN A 9 16.00 -7.84 7.04
N PRO A 10 14.65 -7.88 7.05
CA PRO A 10 13.83 -7.15 6.10
C PRO A 10 14.05 -5.64 6.23
N THR A 11 14.01 -4.92 5.11
CA THR A 11 14.23 -3.46 5.06
C THR A 11 12.96 -2.69 4.75
N ALA A 12 12.01 -3.31 4.06
CA ALA A 12 10.71 -2.75 3.73
C ALA A 12 9.61 -3.78 4.00
N VAL A 13 8.50 -3.34 4.59
CA VAL A 13 7.35 -4.21 4.89
C VAL A 13 6.11 -3.69 4.20
N LEU A 14 5.39 -4.55 3.47
CA LEU A 14 3.98 -4.31 3.15
C LEU A 14 3.14 -4.99 4.23
N TYR A 15 2.44 -4.20 5.04
CA TYR A 15 1.54 -4.73 6.06
C TYR A 15 0.10 -4.69 5.57
N PHE A 16 -0.51 -5.86 5.42
CA PHE A 16 -1.87 -5.96 4.90
C PHE A 16 -2.77 -6.77 5.82
N SER A 17 -3.96 -6.21 6.08
CA SER A 17 -5.02 -6.86 6.82
C SER A 17 -6.36 -6.31 6.35
N GLY A 18 -7.40 -7.14 6.35
CA GLY A 18 -8.72 -6.75 5.85
C GLY A 18 -9.72 -7.90 5.85
N SER A 19 -10.87 -7.68 5.21
CA SER A 19 -11.84 -8.74 4.92
C SER A 19 -11.39 -9.57 3.71
N ASN A 20 -12.03 -10.71 3.44
CA ASN A 20 -11.70 -11.55 2.28
C ASN A 20 -11.88 -10.80 0.95
N GLU A 21 -12.85 -9.89 0.87
CA GLU A 21 -13.12 -9.05 -0.30
C GLU A 21 -12.04 -7.99 -0.53
N SER A 22 -11.12 -7.81 0.41
CA SER A 22 -10.07 -6.79 0.37
C SER A 22 -8.76 -7.28 -0.26
N ALA A 23 -8.65 -8.57 -0.65
CA ALA A 23 -7.41 -9.17 -1.15
C ALA A 23 -6.74 -8.36 -2.29
N TYR A 24 -7.56 -7.75 -3.16
CA TYR A 24 -7.09 -6.92 -4.27
C TYR A 24 -6.18 -5.76 -3.80
N GLN A 25 -6.41 -5.23 -2.60
CA GLN A 25 -5.66 -4.10 -2.06
C GLN A 25 -4.19 -4.45 -1.82
N GLY A 26 -3.92 -5.66 -1.31
CA GLY A 26 -2.56 -6.19 -1.18
C GLY A 26 -1.98 -6.61 -2.54
N ASN A 27 -2.78 -7.28 -3.37
CA ASN A 27 -2.35 -7.79 -4.68
C ASN A 27 -1.84 -6.68 -5.62
N MET A 28 -2.41 -5.48 -5.56
CA MET A 28 -1.96 -4.31 -6.33
C MET A 28 -0.51 -3.88 -6.06
N TRP A 29 0.12 -4.36 -4.99
CA TRP A 29 1.47 -3.96 -4.60
C TRP A 29 2.49 -5.10 -4.67
N LEU A 30 2.07 -6.34 -4.96
CA LEU A 30 2.99 -7.49 -4.93
C LEU A 30 4.12 -7.36 -5.96
N GLU A 31 3.80 -6.95 -7.19
CA GLU A 31 4.80 -6.73 -8.24
C GLU A 31 5.75 -5.59 -7.89
N THR A 32 5.21 -4.48 -7.37
CA THR A 32 6.02 -3.35 -6.90
C THR A 32 6.95 -3.79 -5.78
N MET A 33 6.46 -4.52 -4.78
CA MET A 33 7.27 -5.04 -3.67
C MET A 33 8.36 -5.99 -4.16
N ALA A 34 8.11 -6.79 -5.20
CA ALA A 34 9.12 -7.67 -5.78
C ALA A 34 10.27 -6.93 -6.48
N ARG A 35 10.05 -5.67 -6.86
CA ARG A 35 11.06 -4.79 -7.48
C ARG A 35 11.75 -3.84 -6.49
N VAL A 36 11.27 -3.75 -5.25
CA VAL A 36 11.89 -2.91 -4.22
C VAL A 36 13.30 -3.41 -3.92
N GLU A 37 14.26 -2.50 -3.96
CA GLU A 37 15.64 -2.80 -3.56
C GLU A 37 15.73 -3.22 -2.08
N GLY A 38 16.67 -4.10 -1.78
CA GLY A 38 16.87 -4.63 -0.43
C GLY A 38 16.08 -5.91 -0.19
N ARG A 39 15.40 -6.01 0.96
CA ARG A 39 14.78 -7.24 1.44
C ARG A 39 13.32 -6.99 1.82
N PRO A 40 12.40 -6.98 0.83
CA PRO A 40 10.98 -6.75 1.05
C PRO A 40 10.34 -7.91 1.80
N LEU A 41 9.35 -7.63 2.64
CA LEU A 41 8.58 -8.62 3.37
C LEU A 41 7.10 -8.25 3.34
N ILE A 42 6.23 -9.23 3.12
CA ILE A 42 4.79 -9.06 3.26
C ILE A 42 4.36 -9.65 4.61
N ILE A 43 3.70 -8.85 5.43
CA ILE A 43 3.13 -9.30 6.70
C ILE A 43 1.60 -9.23 6.61
N MET A 44 0.94 -10.35 6.88
CA MET A 44 -0.52 -10.47 6.85
C MET A 44 -1.09 -10.92 8.19
N ARG A 45 -2.38 -10.66 8.41
CA ARG A 45 -3.07 -11.05 9.65
C ARG A 45 -4.12 -12.14 9.44
N GLU A 46 -4.72 -12.24 8.27
CA GLU A 46 -5.84 -13.16 8.02
C GLU A 46 -5.39 -14.37 7.22
N ARG A 47 -5.50 -15.56 7.82
CA ARG A 47 -5.22 -16.82 7.12
C ARG A 47 -6.08 -17.01 5.87
N GLY A 48 -7.32 -16.53 5.89
CA GLY A 48 -8.24 -16.61 4.75
C GLY A 48 -7.82 -15.77 3.54
N LEU A 49 -6.97 -14.76 3.74
CA LEU A 49 -6.45 -13.93 2.66
C LEU A 49 -5.20 -14.52 1.99
N VAL A 50 -4.44 -15.39 2.67
CA VAL A 50 -3.20 -15.95 2.13
C VAL A 50 -3.41 -16.71 0.81
N PRO A 51 -4.42 -17.59 0.66
CA PRO A 51 -4.67 -18.29 -0.60
C PRO A 51 -5.17 -17.38 -1.73
N GLN A 52 -5.55 -16.13 -1.42
CA GLN A 52 -6.06 -15.15 -2.39
C GLN A 52 -4.96 -14.22 -2.91
N LEU A 53 -3.74 -14.35 -2.38
CA LEU A 53 -2.61 -13.59 -2.92
C LEU A 53 -2.29 -14.06 -4.33
N SER A 54 -2.01 -13.09 -5.21
CA SER A 54 -1.36 -13.40 -6.48
C SER A 54 0.06 -13.92 -6.24
N GLU A 55 0.62 -14.61 -7.23
CA GLU A 55 1.98 -15.13 -7.16
C GLU A 55 2.99 -14.01 -6.89
N THR A 56 3.94 -14.26 -5.99
CA THR A 56 4.97 -13.29 -5.62
C THR A 56 6.25 -14.00 -5.20
N SER A 57 7.39 -13.40 -5.54
CA SER A 57 8.72 -13.82 -5.05
C SER A 57 9.06 -13.25 -3.67
N VAL A 58 8.26 -12.30 -3.17
CA VAL A 58 8.46 -11.66 -1.87
C VAL A 58 8.04 -12.61 -0.76
N PRO A 59 8.87 -12.84 0.29
CA PRO A 59 8.46 -13.64 1.43
C PRO A 59 7.18 -13.12 2.08
N VAL A 60 6.28 -14.05 2.43
CA VAL A 60 5.00 -13.75 3.09
C VAL A 60 4.97 -14.38 4.48
N LEU A 61 4.72 -13.58 5.51
CA LEU A 61 4.45 -14.04 6.87
C LEU A 61 3.01 -13.73 7.26
N CYS A 62 2.20 -14.77 7.46
CA CYS A 62 0.86 -14.63 8.03
C CYS A 62 0.91 -14.83 9.56
N ILE A 63 0.60 -13.78 10.32
CA ILE A 63 0.71 -13.72 11.78
C ILE A 63 -0.63 -13.29 12.38
N PRO A 64 -1.55 -14.24 12.66
CA PRO A 64 -2.91 -13.88 13.06
C PRO A 64 -2.99 -13.19 14.43
N ALA A 65 -2.23 -13.69 15.41
CA ALA A 65 -2.24 -13.15 16.76
C ALA A 65 -1.44 -11.84 16.83
N GLY A 66 -2.08 -10.77 17.32
CA GLY A 66 -1.43 -9.46 17.49
C GLY A 66 -0.25 -9.51 18.45
N THR A 67 -0.36 -10.32 19.51
CA THR A 67 0.72 -10.55 20.47
C THR A 67 1.97 -11.16 19.82
N HIS A 68 1.81 -12.10 18.90
CA HIS A 68 2.95 -12.67 18.18
C HIS A 68 3.60 -11.65 17.24
N LEU A 69 2.78 -10.86 16.54
CA LEU A 69 3.30 -9.79 15.67
C LEU A 69 4.09 -8.75 16.47
N MET A 70 3.59 -8.33 17.63
CA MET A 70 4.26 -7.35 18.49
C MET A 70 5.58 -7.84 19.09
N ASN A 71 5.82 -9.16 19.09
CA ASN A 71 7.04 -9.79 19.59
C ASN A 71 8.07 -10.05 18.48
N LEU A 72 7.77 -9.76 17.22
CA LEU A 72 8.75 -9.89 16.15
C LEU A 72 9.83 -8.80 16.25
N ASP A 73 11.07 -9.21 16.00
CA ASP A 73 12.18 -8.28 15.77
C ASP A 73 12.10 -7.70 14.36
N LEU A 74 11.62 -6.46 14.26
CA LEU A 74 11.54 -5.68 13.02
C LEU A 74 12.56 -4.53 13.02
N SER A 75 13.62 -4.61 13.82
CA SER A 75 14.60 -3.52 14.03
C SER A 75 15.32 -3.07 12.75
N THR A 76 15.41 -3.92 11.72
CA THR A 76 16.01 -3.57 10.42
C THR A 76 15.06 -2.93 9.43
N VAL A 77 13.77 -2.98 9.69
CA VAL A 77 12.76 -2.41 8.81
C VAL A 77 12.85 -0.89 8.88
N ARG A 78 13.02 -0.25 7.74
CA ARG A 78 13.11 1.21 7.63
C ARG A 78 11.79 1.84 7.25
N VAL A 79 10.94 1.11 6.55
CA VAL A 79 9.63 1.56 6.10
C VAL A 79 8.59 0.45 6.16
N CYS A 80 7.40 0.79 6.65
CA CYS A 80 6.22 -0.05 6.58
C CYS A 80 5.14 0.66 5.75
N LEU A 81 4.67 -0.02 4.72
CA LEU A 81 3.70 0.43 3.75
C LEU A 81 2.31 -0.15 4.06
N TYR A 82 1.29 0.71 4.04
CA TYR A 82 -0.09 0.35 4.37
C TYR A 82 -1.00 0.60 3.16
N PRO A 83 -1.52 -0.47 2.51
CA PRO A 83 -2.43 -0.33 1.39
C PRO A 83 -3.87 -0.03 1.83
N ALA A 84 -4.17 -0.13 3.13
CA ALA A 84 -5.51 0.07 3.67
C ALA A 84 -5.49 0.58 5.12
N ASN A 85 -6.51 1.37 5.46
CA ASN A 85 -6.78 1.82 6.83
C ASN A 85 -7.61 0.77 7.56
N VAL A 86 -6.97 -0.02 8.43
CA VAL A 86 -7.65 -1.02 9.26
C VAL A 86 -7.17 -0.94 10.70
N GLY A 87 -8.06 -1.23 11.64
CA GLY A 87 -7.74 -1.12 13.08
C GLY A 87 -6.52 -1.94 13.50
N LYS A 88 -6.24 -3.06 12.82
CA LYS A 88 -5.08 -3.90 13.11
C LYS A 88 -3.73 -3.27 12.76
N ASN A 89 -3.67 -2.15 12.03
CA ASN A 89 -2.43 -1.41 11.75
C ASN A 89 -1.73 -0.95 13.04
N ILE A 90 -2.50 -0.73 14.12
CA ILE A 90 -1.98 -0.33 15.45
C ILE A 90 -0.88 -1.25 15.98
N HIS A 91 -0.87 -2.53 15.59
CA HIS A 91 0.14 -3.50 16.05
C HIS A 91 1.53 -3.24 15.46
N ILE A 92 1.64 -2.61 14.30
CA ILE A 92 2.92 -2.20 13.70
C ILE A 92 3.19 -0.71 13.94
N LEU A 93 2.16 0.16 13.90
CA LEU A 93 2.30 1.62 14.14
C LEU A 93 2.96 1.97 15.47
N ARG A 94 2.99 1.04 16.43
CA ARG A 94 3.70 1.20 17.71
C ARG A 94 5.22 1.10 17.62
N VAL A 95 5.81 0.74 16.48
CA VAL A 95 7.26 0.52 16.33
C VAL A 95 7.94 1.80 15.83
N PRO A 96 8.57 2.60 16.69
CA PRO A 96 8.96 3.97 16.35
C PRO A 96 10.23 4.07 15.49
N THR A 97 10.88 2.94 15.17
CA THR A 97 12.17 2.91 14.48
C THR A 97 12.04 2.81 12.95
N MET A 98 10.83 2.74 12.43
CA MET A 98 10.55 2.69 11.00
C MET A 98 9.61 3.82 10.60
N LYS A 99 9.68 4.25 9.35
CA LYS A 99 8.68 5.15 8.77
C LYS A 99 7.40 4.38 8.48
N HIS A 100 6.26 4.94 8.84
CA HIS A 100 4.93 4.42 8.54
C HIS A 100 4.30 5.22 7.42
N VAL A 101 3.99 4.56 6.31
CA VAL A 101 3.56 5.23 5.08
C VAL A 101 2.25 4.65 4.58
N PHE A 102 1.23 5.50 4.46
CA PHE A 102 0.01 5.11 3.75
C PHE A 102 0.19 5.22 2.25
N ILE A 103 -0.04 4.12 1.54
CA ILE A 103 0.05 4.05 0.07
C ILE A 103 -1.30 3.76 -0.59
N GLY A 104 -2.30 3.36 0.19
CA GLY A 104 -3.62 3.01 -0.31
C GLY A 104 -3.61 1.87 -1.33
N HIS A 105 -4.69 1.73 -2.08
CA HIS A 105 -4.88 0.70 -3.12
C HIS A 105 -5.47 1.33 -4.38
N GLY A 106 -5.00 2.53 -4.70
CA GLY A 106 -5.54 3.39 -5.73
C GLY A 106 -5.92 4.76 -5.18
N ASP A 107 -5.81 5.75 -6.04
CA ASP A 107 -6.14 7.14 -5.74
C ASP A 107 -7.58 7.41 -6.16
N SER A 108 -8.53 6.94 -5.34
CA SER A 108 -9.96 7.10 -5.61
C SER A 108 -10.45 8.48 -5.16
N ASP A 109 -11.39 9.06 -5.91
CA ASP A 109 -12.06 10.33 -5.59
C ASP A 109 -13.19 10.18 -4.55
N LYS A 110 -13.18 9.09 -3.78
CA LYS A 110 -14.16 8.84 -2.72
C LYS A 110 -13.71 9.55 -1.45
N LEU A 111 -14.65 10.15 -0.71
CA LEU A 111 -14.38 10.73 0.61
C LEU A 111 -13.70 9.73 1.57
N ALA A 112 -13.97 8.43 1.43
CA ALA A 112 -13.31 7.38 2.18
C ALA A 112 -11.77 7.36 1.99
N SER A 113 -11.26 7.91 0.90
CA SER A 113 -9.82 7.97 0.57
C SER A 113 -9.08 9.10 1.30
N VAL A 114 -9.78 10.11 1.81
CA VAL A 114 -9.24 11.24 2.60
C VAL A 114 -9.76 11.14 4.03
N ASN A 115 -9.26 10.14 4.76
CA ASN A 115 -9.74 9.80 6.09
C ASN A 115 -8.84 10.44 7.18
N PRO A 116 -9.39 11.02 8.27
CA PRO A 116 -8.60 11.47 9.41
C PRO A 116 -7.69 10.40 10.04
N TYR A 117 -7.97 9.12 9.81
CA TYR A 117 -7.10 8.00 10.16
C TYR A 117 -5.69 8.20 9.62
N SER A 118 -5.51 8.81 8.44
CA SER A 118 -4.19 8.99 7.83
C SER A 118 -3.20 9.76 8.72
N LYS A 119 -3.66 10.46 9.77
CA LYS A 119 -2.81 11.18 10.73
C LYS A 119 -1.92 10.28 11.59
N VAL A 120 -2.15 8.97 11.56
CA VAL A 120 -1.32 8.01 12.30
C VAL A 120 -0.02 7.68 11.57
N TYR A 121 0.09 8.04 10.29
CA TYR A 121 1.25 7.75 9.45
C TYR A 121 2.21 8.94 9.43
N ASP A 122 3.50 8.65 9.26
CA ASP A 122 4.52 9.68 9.05
C ASP A 122 4.34 10.34 7.68
N GLU A 123 3.97 9.55 6.66
CA GLU A 123 3.73 10.07 5.32
C GLU A 123 2.51 9.43 4.66
N VAL A 124 1.90 10.19 3.75
CA VAL A 124 0.91 9.71 2.80
C VAL A 124 1.46 9.85 1.39
N TRP A 125 1.61 8.72 0.71
CA TRP A 125 2.12 8.68 -0.66
C TRP A 125 0.96 8.65 -1.65
N THR A 126 0.96 9.60 -2.57
CA THR A 126 -0.10 9.79 -3.57
C THR A 126 0.43 9.59 -4.99
N ALA A 127 -0.47 9.28 -5.91
CA ALA A 127 -0.17 9.11 -7.33
C ALA A 127 0.27 10.41 -8.02
N GLY A 128 0.07 11.56 -7.38
CA GLY A 128 0.40 12.86 -7.93
C GLY A 128 -0.49 13.95 -7.37
N ARG A 129 -0.37 15.14 -7.95
CA ARG A 129 -0.97 16.38 -7.45
C ARG A 129 -2.45 16.30 -7.09
N ALA A 130 -3.27 15.58 -7.87
CA ALA A 130 -4.68 15.42 -7.58
C ALA A 130 -4.95 14.71 -6.23
N GLY A 131 -4.09 13.77 -5.83
CA GLY A 131 -4.16 13.13 -4.52
C GLY A 131 -3.79 14.08 -3.38
N ARG A 132 -2.74 14.88 -3.56
CA ARG A 132 -2.37 15.95 -2.62
C ARG A 132 -3.51 16.96 -2.44
N ASP A 133 -4.05 17.47 -3.54
CA ASP A 133 -5.10 18.49 -3.52
C ASP A 133 -6.36 17.97 -2.81
N ARG A 134 -6.68 16.67 -2.94
CA ARG A 134 -7.78 16.04 -2.18
C ARG A 134 -7.58 16.10 -0.67
N TYR A 135 -6.38 15.82 -0.18
CA TYR A 135 -6.08 15.93 1.25
C TYR A 135 -6.13 17.38 1.75
N ALA A 136 -5.62 18.32 0.95
CA ALA A 136 -5.68 19.74 1.27
C ALA A 136 -7.13 20.26 1.33
N LEU A 137 -7.98 19.85 0.37
CA LEU A 137 -9.39 20.23 0.33
C LEU A 137 -10.20 19.59 1.46
N ALA A 138 -9.90 18.34 1.82
CA ALA A 138 -10.61 17.62 2.86
C ALA A 138 -10.29 18.13 4.28
N ASP A 139 -9.19 18.87 4.45
CA ASP A 139 -8.76 19.48 5.70
C ASP A 139 -8.80 18.51 6.91
N VAL A 140 -8.36 17.27 6.68
CA VAL A 140 -8.40 16.20 7.68
C VAL A 140 -7.26 16.27 8.71
N GLY A 141 -6.41 17.30 8.61
CA GLY A 141 -5.32 17.61 9.52
C GLY A 141 -4.00 16.89 9.22
N ILE A 142 -3.81 16.42 7.98
CA ILE A 142 -2.49 15.96 7.48
C ILE A 142 -1.71 17.18 7.03
N ARG A 143 -0.42 17.26 7.37
CA ARG A 143 0.41 18.36 6.91
C ARG A 143 0.79 18.15 5.46
N ASP A 144 0.83 19.22 4.68
CA ASP A 144 1.18 19.16 3.26
C ASP A 144 2.61 18.62 3.02
N GLU A 145 3.53 18.85 3.96
CA GLU A 145 4.90 18.34 3.96
C GLU A 145 4.98 16.81 4.14
N ASP A 146 3.97 16.20 4.78
CA ASP A 146 3.87 14.75 5.00
C ASP A 146 3.20 14.03 3.81
N ILE A 147 2.73 14.78 2.80
CA ILE A 147 2.18 14.23 1.57
C ILE A 147 3.27 14.19 0.50
N VAL A 148 3.55 12.99 -0.02
CA VAL A 148 4.58 12.76 -1.02
C VAL A 148 3.96 12.27 -2.32
N GLU A 149 4.27 12.93 -3.43
CA GLU A 149 3.80 12.52 -4.76
C GLU A 149 4.81 11.53 -5.36
N VAL A 150 4.44 10.25 -5.44
CA VAL A 150 5.33 9.16 -5.88
C VAL A 150 4.90 8.50 -7.19
N GLY A 151 3.77 8.91 -7.75
CA GLY A 151 3.23 8.27 -8.95
C GLY A 151 2.51 6.95 -8.66
N ARG A 152 2.21 6.19 -9.72
CA ARG A 152 1.65 4.83 -9.63
C ARG A 152 2.67 3.83 -10.16
N PRO A 153 3.46 3.19 -9.30
CA PRO A 153 4.43 2.18 -9.73
C PRO A 153 3.78 1.05 -10.56
N GLN A 154 2.50 0.74 -10.30
CA GLN A 154 1.75 -0.25 -11.07
C GLN A 154 1.53 0.12 -12.55
N LEU A 155 1.66 1.41 -12.89
CA LEU A 155 1.51 1.91 -14.25
C LEU A 155 2.86 2.19 -14.92
N GLU A 156 4.00 1.88 -14.27
CA GLU A 156 5.34 2.06 -14.83
C GLU A 156 5.49 1.48 -16.26
N PRO A 157 4.95 0.29 -16.60
CA PRO A 157 5.06 -0.24 -17.95
C PRO A 157 4.22 0.50 -19.01
N ILE A 158 3.29 1.36 -18.60
CA ILE A 158 2.42 2.11 -19.52
C ILE A 158 3.18 3.32 -20.05
N LEU A 159 3.52 3.28 -21.32
CA LEU A 159 4.15 4.39 -22.02
C LEU A 159 3.10 5.31 -22.66
N SER A 160 3.32 6.61 -22.59
CA SER A 160 2.52 7.57 -23.33
C SER A 160 2.66 7.34 -24.83
N TRP A 161 1.53 7.25 -25.53
CA TRP A 161 1.52 7.15 -26.99
C TRP A 161 1.86 8.49 -27.63
N THR A 162 2.91 8.54 -28.44
CA THR A 162 3.37 9.75 -29.15
C THR A 162 3.09 9.72 -30.65
N GLY A 163 2.46 8.65 -31.15
CA GLY A 163 2.15 8.49 -32.57
C GLY A 163 0.79 9.06 -32.98
N ALA A 164 0.49 9.02 -34.28
CA ALA A 164 -0.85 9.32 -34.78
C ALA A 164 -1.83 8.19 -34.46
N VAL A 165 -3.10 8.54 -34.22
CA VAL A 165 -4.18 7.55 -34.08
C VAL A 165 -4.27 6.77 -35.40
N LYS A 166 -4.08 5.45 -35.35
CA LYS A 166 -4.02 4.61 -36.55
C LYS A 166 -5.39 4.31 -37.15
N ASN A 167 -6.46 4.42 -36.36
CA ASN A 167 -7.81 4.12 -36.80
C ASN A 167 -8.51 5.40 -37.29
N PRO A 168 -9.19 5.36 -38.45
CA PRO A 168 -9.97 6.49 -38.96
C PRO A 168 -11.21 6.78 -38.09
N ILE A 169 -11.65 5.81 -37.29
CA ILE A 169 -12.74 5.97 -36.30
C ILE A 169 -12.12 5.98 -34.89
N PRO A 170 -12.42 6.98 -34.05
CA PRO A 170 -11.91 7.03 -32.68
C PRO A 170 -12.36 5.84 -31.84
N THR A 171 -11.44 5.27 -31.05
CA THR A 171 -11.78 4.33 -29.99
C THR A 171 -12.13 5.12 -28.72
N VAL A 172 -13.31 4.88 -28.15
CA VAL A 172 -13.76 5.51 -26.91
C VAL A 172 -13.75 4.48 -25.78
N LEU A 173 -13.05 4.77 -24.69
CA LEU A 173 -13.14 4.02 -23.43
C LEU A 173 -14.18 4.68 -22.53
N TYR A 174 -15.26 3.95 -22.24
CA TYR A 174 -16.26 4.36 -21.24
C TYR A 174 -16.10 3.47 -20.01
N ALA A 175 -15.76 4.07 -18.87
CA ALA A 175 -15.47 3.38 -17.62
C ALA A 175 -16.23 4.02 -16.43
N PRO A 176 -17.57 3.89 -16.38
CA PRO A 176 -18.37 4.42 -15.28
C PRO A 176 -18.10 3.64 -13.99
N THR A 177 -18.19 4.32 -12.87
CA THR A 177 -18.22 3.66 -11.55
C THR A 177 -19.63 3.13 -11.26
N TRP A 178 -19.75 2.18 -10.32
CA TRP A 178 -21.05 1.73 -9.82
C TRP A 178 -21.85 2.91 -9.24
N GLU A 179 -23.10 3.06 -9.68
CA GLU A 179 -24.09 3.96 -9.08
C GLU A 179 -24.84 3.19 -7.99
N GLY A 180 -24.73 3.64 -6.75
CA GLY A 180 -25.36 3.02 -5.57
C GLY A 180 -26.87 3.10 -5.60
#